data_AF-A0A2K5DWH0-F1
#
_entry.id   AF-A0A2K5DWH0-F1
#
_cell.length_a   1.000
_cell.length_b   1.000
_cell.length_c   1.000
_cell.angle_alpha   90.00
_cell.angle_beta   90.00
_cell.angle_gamma   90.00
#
_symmetry.space_group_name_H-M   'P 1'
#
loop_
_entity.id
_entity.type
_entity.pdbx_description
1 polymer ?
#
loop_
_entity_poly.entity_id
_entity_poly.type
_entity_poly.pdbx_seq_one_letter_code
_entity_poly.pdbx_strand_id
1 'polypeptide(L)'
;MCDAHLRGPSGIITSPNFPIQYDNNAHCVWIITALNPAKVGGELGNIQCSKQGLSVETQSLRLRNRSCLLGNSKDNGCRVSNPVHQTSLQVIKLAFEEFDLERGYDTLTVGDGGQDGDQKTVLYILTGTSVPDLIVSTNHQMWLLFQTDGSGSSLGFKASYEEIEQGSCGDPGIPAYGQREGSRFRHGDTLKFECQPAFELVGQKAITCQKNNQWSAKKPGCVCK
;
A
#
# COMPACT_ATOMS: atom_id res chain seq x y z
N MET A 1 13.44 7.91 14.59
CA MET A 1 12.58 7.23 15.58
C MET A 1 12.20 5.89 14.96
N CYS A 2 12.69 4.78 15.50
CA CYS A 2 12.21 3.46 15.09
C CYS A 2 11.27 2.89 16.14
N ASP A 3 10.62 1.77 15.82
CA ASP A 3 9.49 1.21 16.57
C ASP A 3 8.23 2.05 16.45
N ALA A 4 7.43 1.77 15.41
CA ALA A 4 6.16 2.45 15.20
C ALA A 4 5.07 1.55 14.62
N HIS A 5 3.84 1.83 15.03
CA HIS A 5 2.63 1.29 14.42
C HIS A 5 1.99 2.38 13.54
N LEU A 6 2.12 2.20 12.22
CA LEU A 6 1.73 3.16 11.21
C LEU A 6 0.33 2.83 10.69
N ARG A 7 -0.52 3.84 10.57
CA ARG A 7 -1.89 3.73 10.05
C ARG A 7 -2.17 4.89 9.12
N GLY A 8 -2.85 4.62 8.02
CA GLY A 8 -3.24 5.65 7.06
C GLY A 8 -2.87 5.31 5.62
N PRO A 9 -3.40 6.09 4.67
CA PRO A 9 -3.32 5.80 3.24
C PRO A 9 -1.93 5.88 2.65
N SER A 10 -1.00 6.56 3.31
CA SER A 10 0.41 6.60 2.92
C SER A 10 1.28 7.13 4.06
N GLY A 11 2.60 6.98 3.89
CA GLY A 11 3.58 7.57 4.79
C GLY A 11 5.01 7.27 4.34
N ILE A 12 5.98 7.78 5.12
CA ILE A 12 7.41 7.63 4.87
C ILE A 12 8.05 6.92 6.05
N ILE A 13 8.95 5.99 5.76
CA ILE A 13 9.75 5.24 6.72
C ILE A 13 11.22 5.44 6.34
N THR A 14 12.04 5.76 7.33
CA THR A 14 13.48 5.93 7.15
C THR A 14 14.22 5.11 8.19
N SER A 15 15.41 4.65 7.84
CA SER A 15 16.35 4.14 8.84
C SER A 15 16.63 5.23 9.89
N PRO A 16 16.98 4.85 11.13
CA PRO A 16 17.47 5.81 12.11
C PRO A 16 18.59 6.69 11.52
N ASN A 17 18.58 7.98 11.87
CA ASN A 17 19.56 9.00 11.47
C ASN A 17 19.60 9.37 9.98
N PHE A 18 18.82 8.74 9.10
CA PHE A 18 18.77 9.08 7.68
C PHE A 18 18.58 10.60 7.46
N PRO A 19 19.32 11.25 6.54
CA PRO A 19 20.23 10.67 5.52
C PRO A 19 21.67 10.45 5.99
N ILE A 20 21.93 10.44 7.30
CA ILE A 20 23.21 10.08 7.89
C ILE A 20 23.21 8.57 8.18
N GLN A 21 24.41 8.00 8.29
CA GLN A 21 24.58 6.58 8.58
C GLN A 21 23.81 6.12 9.83
N TYR A 22 23.23 4.92 9.76
CA TYR A 22 22.56 4.32 10.90
C TYR A 22 23.56 3.81 11.95
N ASP A 23 23.05 3.58 13.16
CA ASP A 23 23.82 3.03 14.27
C ASP A 23 23.92 1.49 14.18
N ASN A 24 25.03 0.94 14.67
CA ASN A 24 25.23 -0.50 14.80
C ASN A 24 24.36 -1.09 15.92
N ASN A 25 24.10 -2.39 15.87
CA ASN A 25 23.27 -3.16 16.81
C ASN A 25 21.83 -2.65 16.93
N ALA A 26 21.36 -1.91 15.94
CA ALA A 26 19.98 -1.48 15.83
C ALA A 26 19.06 -2.69 15.62
N HIS A 27 17.89 -2.63 16.27
CA HIS A 27 16.79 -3.55 16.10
C HIS A 27 15.49 -2.75 16.07
N CYS A 28 14.96 -2.52 14.88
CA CYS A 28 13.89 -1.56 14.65
C CYS A 28 12.71 -2.23 13.94
N VAL A 29 11.50 -2.05 14.46
CA VAL A 29 10.28 -2.66 13.91
C VAL A 29 9.28 -1.60 13.46
N TRP A 30 8.69 -1.78 12.28
CA TRP A 30 7.51 -1.00 11.87
C TRP A 30 6.40 -1.94 11.48
N ILE A 31 5.20 -1.68 11.99
CA ILE A 31 3.98 -2.39 11.59
C ILE A 31 3.07 -1.39 10.88
N ILE A 32 2.81 -1.62 9.61
CA ILE A 32 1.94 -0.81 8.76
C ILE A 32 0.58 -1.51 8.68
N THR A 33 -0.50 -0.77 8.94
CA THR A 33 -1.86 -1.30 8.84
C THR A 33 -2.67 -0.42 7.90
N ALA A 34 -3.17 -1.03 6.81
CA ALA A 34 -4.11 -0.40 5.91
C ALA A 34 -5.45 -0.16 6.62
N LEU A 35 -6.04 1.00 6.39
CA LEU A 35 -7.35 1.39 6.88
C LEU A 35 -8.41 0.63 6.08
N ASN A 36 -8.82 -0.53 6.57
CA ASN A 36 -9.99 -1.20 6.01
C ASN A 36 -11.21 -0.26 6.11
N PRO A 37 -11.79 0.22 4.99
CA PRO A 37 -12.97 1.08 5.04
C PRO A 37 -14.17 0.35 5.67
N ALA A 38 -14.15 -0.99 5.72
CA ALA A 38 -15.13 -1.79 6.46
C ALA A 38 -15.11 -1.60 8.00
N LYS A 39 -14.05 -1.03 8.57
CA LYS A 39 -13.91 -0.77 10.02
C LYS A 39 -13.97 0.72 10.39
N VAL A 40 -13.80 1.63 9.43
CA VAL A 40 -13.79 3.08 9.69
C VAL A 40 -15.19 3.64 9.41
N GLY A 41 -16.04 3.58 10.42
CA GLY A 41 -17.27 4.39 10.50
C GLY A 41 -18.45 3.84 9.72
N GLY A 42 -19.55 3.54 10.41
CA GLY A 42 -20.85 3.37 9.77
C GLY A 42 -21.25 4.68 9.10
N GLU A 43 -21.09 4.75 7.78
CA GLU A 43 -21.71 5.81 7.00
C GLU A 43 -23.22 5.63 7.05
N LEU A 44 -23.92 6.65 7.56
CA LEU A 44 -25.38 6.72 7.52
C LEU A 44 -25.83 6.63 6.06
N GLY A 45 -26.65 5.62 5.76
CA GLY A 45 -27.32 5.47 4.48
C GLY A 45 -27.95 6.77 3.98
N ASN A 46 -27.87 7.04 2.68
CA ASN A 46 -28.64 8.14 2.10
C ASN A 46 -30.12 7.76 2.14
N ILE A 47 -30.94 8.60 2.81
CA ILE A 47 -32.39 8.40 2.89
C ILE A 47 -33.03 9.11 1.70
N GLN A 48 -33.55 8.34 0.73
CA GLN A 48 -34.38 8.90 -0.35
C GLN A 48 -35.86 8.64 -0.04
N CYS A 49 -36.60 9.71 0.27
CA CYS A 49 -38.05 9.67 0.45
C CYS A 49 -38.76 10.18 -0.81
N SER A 50 -39.52 9.31 -1.47
CA SER A 50 -40.47 9.73 -2.51
C SER A 50 -41.74 10.24 -1.85
N LYS A 51 -41.95 11.56 -1.81
CA LYS A 51 -43.28 12.13 -1.55
C LYS A 51 -44.07 12.18 -2.85
N GLN A 52 -45.17 11.45 -2.93
CA GLN A 52 -46.29 11.87 -3.78
C GLN A 52 -47.12 12.87 -2.97
N GLY A 53 -47.06 14.13 -3.38
CA GLY A 53 -48.06 15.16 -3.08
C GLY A 53 -48.23 15.58 -1.62
N LEU A 54 -47.25 16.25 -1.02
CA LEU A 54 -47.51 17.19 0.10
C LEU A 54 -46.44 18.29 0.13
N SER A 55 -46.87 19.51 -0.22
CA SER A 55 -46.14 20.77 0.01
C SER A 55 -45.82 20.90 1.51
N VAL A 56 -44.58 21.27 1.84
CA VAL A 56 -44.22 21.63 3.22
C VAL A 56 -43.73 23.07 3.20
N GLU A 57 -44.62 23.99 3.58
CA GLU A 57 -44.25 25.30 4.10
C GLU A 57 -43.52 25.11 5.44
N THR A 58 -42.58 26.01 5.71
CA THR A 58 -41.67 26.11 6.86
C THR A 58 -42.19 25.53 8.20
N GLN A 59 -41.33 24.80 8.93
CA GLN A 59 -40.96 25.08 10.35
C GLN A 59 -40.10 23.94 10.95
N SER A 60 -39.17 24.34 11.83
CA SER A 60 -38.14 23.55 12.50
C SER A 60 -38.62 22.22 13.11
N LEU A 61 -37.91 21.12 12.83
CA LEU A 61 -38.06 19.86 13.58
C LEU A 61 -36.85 19.64 14.50
N ARG A 62 -37.08 19.86 15.80
CA ARG A 62 -36.18 19.45 16.89
C ARG A 62 -36.17 17.92 16.99
N LEU A 63 -35.01 17.30 16.86
CA LEU A 63 -34.82 15.90 17.25
C LEU A 63 -34.86 15.79 18.77
N ARG A 64 -35.98 15.32 19.34
CA ARG A 64 -35.98 14.74 20.69
C ARG A 64 -35.73 13.25 20.57
N ASN A 65 -34.76 12.78 21.36
CA ASN A 65 -34.52 11.39 21.75
C ASN A 65 -35.76 10.49 21.67
N ARG A 66 -35.69 9.45 20.83
CA ARG A 66 -36.15 8.08 21.13
C ARG A 66 -35.68 7.12 20.04
N SER A 67 -34.83 6.19 20.49
CA SER A 67 -34.57 4.84 19.98
C SER A 67 -35.45 4.40 18.80
N CYS A 68 -34.86 4.22 17.62
CA CYS A 68 -35.45 3.36 16.59
C CYS A 68 -35.16 1.91 16.99
N LEU A 69 -36.15 1.28 17.61
CA LEU A 69 -36.20 -0.17 17.75
C LEU A 69 -36.26 -0.81 16.36
N LEU A 70 -35.52 -1.91 16.20
CA LEU A 70 -35.63 -2.86 15.10
C LEU A 70 -37.11 -3.25 14.90
N GLY A 71 -37.75 -2.64 13.90
CA GLY A 71 -39.13 -2.92 13.53
C GLY A 71 -39.27 -2.80 12.03
N ASN A 72 -39.57 -3.91 11.37
CA ASN A 72 -39.97 -3.96 9.97
C ASN A 72 -41.26 -3.16 9.79
N SER A 73 -41.16 -1.85 9.52
CA SER A 73 -42.30 -1.02 9.15
C SER A 73 -42.19 -0.67 7.67
N LYS A 74 -43.03 -1.34 6.86
CA LYS A 74 -43.39 -0.89 5.53
C LYS A 74 -44.37 0.27 5.66
N ASP A 75 -43.92 1.47 6.01
CA ASP A 75 -44.74 2.68 5.88
C ASP A 75 -43.88 3.88 5.51
N ASN A 76 -44.35 4.62 4.51
CA ASN A 76 -43.84 5.88 3.97
C ASN A 76 -42.51 5.81 3.20
N GLY A 77 -42.54 5.36 1.94
CA GLY A 77 -41.82 5.92 0.77
C GLY A 77 -40.31 6.22 0.83
N CYS A 78 -39.63 5.91 1.93
CA CYS A 78 -38.24 6.22 2.19
C CYS A 78 -37.43 4.94 2.02
N ARG A 79 -36.63 4.87 0.95
CA ARG A 79 -35.63 3.83 0.80
C ARG A 79 -34.35 4.35 1.46
N VAL A 80 -33.89 3.62 2.47
CA VAL A 80 -32.50 3.73 2.92
C VAL A 80 -31.68 2.95 1.90
N SER A 81 -30.94 3.65 1.04
CA SER A 81 -29.83 3.00 0.34
C SER A 81 -28.63 3.09 1.27
N ASN A 82 -28.10 1.93 1.70
CA ASN A 82 -26.72 1.93 2.14
C ASN A 82 -25.88 2.51 1.00
N PRO A 83 -24.93 3.44 1.25
CA PRO A 83 -23.92 3.70 0.25
C PRO A 83 -23.30 2.35 -0.09
N VAL A 84 -23.47 1.91 -1.33
CA VAL A 84 -22.62 0.88 -1.91
C VAL A 84 -21.27 1.56 -2.16
N HIS A 85 -20.59 1.99 -1.10
CA HIS A 85 -19.17 2.17 -1.19
C HIS A 85 -18.61 0.76 -1.05
N GLN A 86 -18.27 0.18 -2.19
CA GLN A 86 -17.62 -1.10 -2.27
C GLN A 86 -16.35 -0.98 -1.43
N THR A 87 -16.37 -1.56 -0.22
CA THR A 87 -15.22 -1.58 0.68
C THR A 87 -14.17 -2.50 0.05
N SER A 88 -13.38 -1.95 -0.87
CA SER A 88 -12.24 -2.65 -1.42
C SER A 88 -11.27 -2.92 -0.26
N LEU A 89 -10.90 -4.19 -0.09
CA LEU A 89 -9.81 -4.54 0.80
C LEU A 89 -8.56 -3.87 0.23
N GLN A 90 -7.84 -3.17 1.10
CA GLN A 90 -6.60 -2.50 0.74
C GLN A 90 -5.41 -3.30 1.24
N VAL A 91 -4.35 -3.28 0.44
CA VAL A 91 -3.04 -3.83 0.76
C VAL A 91 -2.00 -2.71 0.74
N ILE A 92 -0.81 -2.99 1.26
CA ILE A 92 0.26 -2.01 1.38
C ILE A 92 1.26 -2.21 0.24
N LYS A 93 1.49 -1.16 -0.56
CA LYS A 93 2.64 -1.06 -1.46
C LYS A 93 3.76 -0.33 -0.73
N LEU A 94 4.95 -0.91 -0.72
CA LEU A 94 6.19 -0.33 -0.22
C LEU A 94 7.12 -0.06 -1.40
N ALA A 95 7.66 1.15 -1.51
CA ALA A 95 8.62 1.55 -2.53
C ALA A 95 9.82 2.25 -1.89
N PHE A 96 11.00 2.04 -2.45
CA PHE A 96 12.24 2.64 -1.94
C PHE A 96 12.71 3.75 -2.87
N GLU A 97 13.07 4.89 -2.28
CA GLU A 97 13.73 6.00 -2.97
C GLU A 97 15.25 5.87 -2.84
N GLU A 98 15.72 5.52 -1.64
CA GLU A 98 17.13 5.33 -1.31
C GLU A 98 17.29 4.02 -0.54
N PHE A 99 18.38 3.29 -0.81
CA PHE A 99 18.69 2.03 -0.14
C PHE A 99 20.19 1.73 -0.16
N ASP A 100 20.80 1.79 1.02
CA ASP A 100 22.24 1.58 1.22
C ASP A 100 22.48 0.96 2.59
N LEU A 101 22.58 -0.37 2.62
CA LEU A 101 22.88 -1.18 3.80
C LEU A 101 24.20 -1.93 3.61
N GLU A 102 24.85 -2.30 4.72
CA GLU A 102 26.01 -3.18 4.66
C GLU A 102 25.64 -4.55 4.08
N ARG A 103 26.28 -4.89 2.97
CA ARG A 103 25.93 -6.07 2.17
C ARG A 103 26.21 -7.37 2.93
N GLY A 104 25.14 -8.08 3.27
CA GLY A 104 25.18 -9.42 3.85
C GLY A 104 25.25 -9.46 5.38
N TYR A 105 25.34 -8.30 6.03
CA TYR A 105 25.46 -8.17 7.48
C TYR A 105 24.25 -7.44 8.06
N ASP A 106 23.92 -6.29 7.46
CA ASP A 106 22.74 -5.52 7.85
C ASP A 106 21.57 -5.82 6.93
N THR A 107 20.39 -5.96 7.53
CA THR A 107 19.20 -6.40 6.80
C THR A 107 17.96 -5.59 7.12
N LEU A 108 17.17 -5.32 6.08
CA LEU A 108 15.77 -4.93 6.20
C LEU A 108 14.91 -6.11 5.75
N THR A 109 14.30 -6.79 6.71
CA THR A 109 13.34 -7.86 6.45
C THR A 109 11.94 -7.27 6.30
N VAL A 110 11.26 -7.63 5.22
CA VAL A 110 9.88 -7.23 4.92
C VAL A 110 9.00 -8.47 5.02
N GLY A 111 7.93 -8.40 5.80
CA GLY A 111 6.99 -9.51 5.93
C GLY A 111 5.53 -9.08 5.90
N ASP A 112 4.68 -10.05 5.62
CA ASP A 112 3.25 -9.88 5.46
C ASP A 112 2.49 -10.13 6.78
N GLY A 113 1.33 -9.52 6.93
CA GLY A 113 0.51 -9.62 8.14
C GLY A 113 0.96 -8.71 9.29
N GLY A 114 0.29 -8.88 10.44
CA GLY A 114 0.45 -8.01 11.61
C GLY A 114 1.36 -8.54 12.71
N GLN A 115 1.95 -9.72 12.53
CA GLN A 115 2.88 -10.33 13.49
C GLN A 115 4.30 -10.20 12.95
N ASP A 116 5.09 -9.32 13.57
CA ASP A 116 6.48 -9.10 13.21
C ASP A 116 7.37 -10.31 13.54
N GLY A 117 8.41 -10.52 12.74
CA GLY A 117 9.39 -11.59 12.95
C GLY A 117 8.91 -13.01 12.62
N ASP A 118 7.67 -13.20 12.15
CA ASP A 118 7.21 -14.52 11.70
C ASP A 118 7.91 -14.92 10.38
N GLN A 119 8.81 -15.88 10.47
CA GLN A 119 9.58 -16.39 9.32
C GLN A 119 8.69 -16.92 8.19
N LYS A 120 7.45 -17.35 8.48
CA LYS A 120 6.53 -17.87 7.46
C LYS A 120 5.92 -16.78 6.59
N THR A 121 5.94 -15.53 7.05
CA THR A 121 5.34 -14.40 6.34
C THR A 121 6.38 -13.47 5.72
N VAL A 122 7.67 -13.81 5.83
CA VAL A 122 8.75 -13.05 5.19
C VAL A 122 8.57 -13.05 3.68
N LEU A 123 8.51 -11.86 3.10
CA LEU A 123 8.47 -11.62 1.66
C LEU A 123 9.87 -11.43 1.09
N TYR A 124 10.69 -10.60 1.75
CA TYR A 124 12.03 -10.27 1.32
C TYR A 124 12.97 -10.04 2.50
N ILE A 125 14.25 -10.39 2.31
CA ILE A 125 15.37 -9.97 3.16
C ILE A 125 16.27 -9.13 2.28
N LEU A 126 16.37 -7.84 2.59
CA LEU A 126 17.03 -6.84 1.76
C LEU A 126 18.35 -6.41 2.39
N THR A 127 19.39 -6.26 1.58
CA THR A 127 20.73 -5.85 2.00
C THR A 127 21.51 -5.25 0.82
N GLY A 128 22.64 -4.60 1.09
CA GLY A 128 23.47 -3.95 0.07
C GLY A 128 22.90 -2.61 -0.42
N THR A 129 23.32 -2.21 -1.62
CA THR A 129 23.18 -0.83 -2.12
C THR A 129 22.24 -0.70 -3.32
N SER A 130 21.61 -1.79 -3.74
CA SER A 130 20.69 -1.77 -4.88
C SER A 130 19.29 -1.45 -4.39
N VAL A 131 18.70 -0.36 -4.90
CA VAL A 131 17.31 0.00 -4.62
C VAL A 131 16.39 -1.18 -4.99
N PRO A 132 15.64 -1.74 -4.02
CA PRO A 132 14.71 -2.84 -4.26
C PRO A 132 13.56 -2.42 -5.18
N ASP A 133 12.96 -3.39 -5.86
CA ASP A 133 11.67 -3.17 -6.52
C ASP A 133 10.60 -2.88 -5.48
N LEU A 134 9.50 -2.26 -5.91
CA LEU A 134 8.34 -2.13 -5.05
C LEU A 134 7.86 -3.51 -4.58
N ILE A 135 7.38 -3.56 -3.35
CA ILE A 135 6.87 -4.77 -2.70
C ILE A 135 5.42 -4.51 -2.33
N VAL A 136 4.51 -5.41 -2.69
CA VAL A 136 3.10 -5.31 -2.31
C VAL A 136 2.74 -6.46 -1.37
N SER A 137 2.16 -6.14 -0.21
CA SER A 137 1.65 -7.15 0.71
C SER A 137 0.45 -7.88 0.12
N THR A 138 0.18 -9.11 0.56
CA THR A 138 -1.09 -9.81 0.29
C THR A 138 -2.11 -9.63 1.42
N ASN A 139 -1.66 -9.14 2.58
CA ASN A 139 -2.48 -8.80 3.73
C ASN A 139 -2.70 -7.27 3.86
N HIS A 140 -3.69 -6.89 4.66
CA HIS A 140 -3.97 -5.51 5.08
C HIS A 140 -3.00 -4.99 6.15
N GLN A 141 -1.99 -5.78 6.52
CA GLN A 141 -0.91 -5.42 7.40
C GLN A 141 0.42 -5.89 6.80
N MET A 142 1.47 -5.12 7.02
CA MET A 142 2.85 -5.45 6.63
C MET A 142 3.76 -5.06 7.79
N TRP A 143 4.85 -5.78 7.99
CA TRP A 143 5.88 -5.43 8.95
C TRP A 143 7.25 -5.32 8.31
N LEU A 144 8.09 -4.49 8.92
CA LEU A 144 9.46 -4.22 8.56
C LEU A 144 10.33 -4.43 9.80
N LEU A 145 11.41 -5.18 9.66
CA LEU A 145 12.40 -5.40 10.70
C LEU A 145 13.77 -5.02 10.16
N PHE A 146 14.33 -3.92 10.67
CA PHE A 146 15.67 -3.48 10.36
C PHE A 146 16.61 -3.92 11.48
N GLN A 147 17.60 -4.75 11.13
CA GLN A 147 18.59 -5.30 12.04
C GLN A 147 20.00 -5.02 11.52
N THR A 148 20.87 -4.57 12.40
CA THR A 148 22.29 -4.29 12.08
C THR A 148 23.21 -5.02 13.03
N ASP A 149 24.43 -5.29 12.60
CA ASP A 149 25.42 -6.00 13.40
C ASP A 149 26.28 -5.06 14.28
N GLY A 150 27.42 -5.53 14.80
CA GLY A 150 28.28 -4.76 15.69
C GLY A 150 29.17 -3.70 15.02
N SER A 151 29.32 -3.70 13.68
CA SER A 151 30.33 -2.93 12.98
C SER A 151 30.00 -2.70 11.52
N GLY A 152 30.31 -1.50 11.02
CA GLY A 152 29.99 -1.15 9.65
C GLY A 152 28.57 -0.63 9.56
N SER A 153 28.44 0.53 8.91
CA SER A 153 27.16 1.16 8.69
C SER A 153 27.21 1.95 7.39
N SER A 154 26.03 2.20 6.84
CA SER A 154 25.83 2.85 5.54
C SER A 154 24.74 3.90 5.66
N LEU A 155 24.42 4.63 4.59
CA LEU A 155 23.47 5.76 4.64
C LEU A 155 22.04 5.36 5.04
N GLY A 156 21.70 4.08 4.89
CA GLY A 156 20.40 3.54 5.28
C GLY A 156 19.38 3.59 4.15
N PHE A 157 18.10 3.77 4.50
CA PHE A 157 17.04 3.72 3.50
C PHE A 157 15.98 4.79 3.73
N LYS A 158 15.29 5.15 2.65
CA LYS A 158 14.06 5.94 2.64
C LYS A 158 13.04 5.22 1.79
N ALA A 159 11.96 4.79 2.44
CA ALA A 159 10.85 4.10 1.81
C ALA A 159 9.55 4.89 1.98
N SER A 160 8.68 4.80 0.98
CA SER A 160 7.30 5.26 1.06
C SER A 160 6.37 4.05 1.05
N TYR A 161 5.29 4.12 1.83
CA TYR A 161 4.20 3.17 1.74
C TYR A 161 2.92 3.87 1.30
N GLU A 162 2.06 3.14 0.61
CA GLU A 162 0.72 3.57 0.22
C GLU A 162 -0.27 2.41 0.25
N GLU A 163 -1.55 2.72 0.50
CA GLU A 163 -2.66 1.79 0.36
C GLU A 163 -3.05 1.67 -1.12
N ILE A 164 -3.16 0.44 -1.61
CA ILE A 164 -3.67 0.14 -2.95
C ILE A 164 -4.75 -0.95 -2.89
N GLU A 165 -5.57 -1.04 -3.95
CA GLU A 165 -6.58 -2.08 -4.07
C GLU A 165 -5.94 -3.48 -4.01
N GLN A 166 -6.52 -4.38 -3.22
CA GLN A 166 -6.13 -5.80 -3.22
C GLN A 166 -6.24 -6.39 -4.64
N GLY A 167 -5.29 -7.23 -5.00
CA GLY A 167 -5.21 -7.82 -6.34
C GLY A 167 -4.47 -6.95 -7.37
N SER A 168 -3.77 -5.92 -6.89
CA SER A 168 -2.88 -5.06 -7.68
C SER A 168 -1.41 -5.33 -7.31
N CYS A 169 -0.50 -5.21 -8.29
CA CYS A 169 0.94 -5.26 -8.08
C CYS A 169 1.58 -3.87 -7.94
N GLY A 170 0.77 -2.79 -7.93
CA GLY A 170 1.27 -1.42 -7.92
C GLY A 170 1.95 -1.00 -9.22
N ASP A 171 2.11 0.30 -9.43
CA ASP A 171 2.76 0.84 -10.63
C ASP A 171 4.31 0.76 -10.48
N PRO A 172 5.03 -0.03 -11.31
CA PRO A 172 6.50 -0.10 -11.30
C PRO A 172 7.19 1.16 -11.85
N GLY A 173 6.42 2.04 -12.48
CA GLY A 173 6.88 3.22 -13.22
C GLY A 173 7.34 2.90 -14.63
N ILE A 174 8.01 3.87 -15.23
CA ILE A 174 8.61 3.79 -16.58
C ILE A 174 10.13 3.90 -16.42
N PRO A 175 10.94 3.09 -17.14
CA PRO A 175 12.39 3.26 -17.12
C PRO A 175 12.81 4.61 -17.70
N ALA A 176 13.85 5.21 -17.12
CA ALA A 176 14.48 6.38 -17.72
C ALA A 176 14.93 6.05 -19.15
N TYR A 177 14.73 6.97 -20.10
CA TYR A 177 15.04 6.77 -21.52
C TYR A 177 14.30 5.60 -22.19
N GLY A 178 13.17 5.18 -21.62
CA GLY A 178 12.29 4.18 -22.20
C GLY A 178 10.82 4.56 -22.14
N GLN A 179 9.99 3.65 -22.60
CA GLN A 179 8.54 3.75 -22.64
C GLN A 179 7.90 2.44 -22.19
N ARG A 180 6.63 2.54 -21.77
CA ARG A 180 5.82 1.40 -21.35
C ARG A 180 4.50 1.36 -22.10
N GLU A 181 4.14 0.17 -22.57
CA GLU A 181 2.79 -0.16 -23.02
C GLU A 181 2.01 -0.83 -21.87
N GLY A 182 0.77 -0.38 -21.65
CA GLY A 182 -0.10 -0.85 -20.57
C GLY A 182 -0.19 0.12 -19.38
N SER A 183 -1.37 0.18 -18.77
CA SER A 183 -1.70 1.11 -17.69
C SER A 183 -2.50 0.48 -16.54
N ARG A 184 -2.75 -0.83 -16.61
CA ARG A 184 -3.43 -1.58 -15.56
C ARG A 184 -2.43 -2.44 -14.80
N PHE A 185 -2.68 -2.61 -13.51
CA PHE A 185 -1.75 -3.27 -12.58
C PHE A 185 -2.41 -4.41 -11.82
N ARG A 186 -3.56 -4.91 -12.29
CA ARG A 186 -4.29 -6.00 -11.63
C ARG A 186 -3.68 -7.35 -12.00
N HIS A 187 -3.94 -8.37 -11.19
CA HIS A 187 -3.50 -9.74 -11.46
C HIS A 187 -3.81 -10.15 -12.91
N GLY A 188 -2.79 -10.64 -13.62
CA GLY A 188 -2.86 -11.05 -15.02
C GLY A 188 -2.59 -9.93 -16.04
N ASP A 189 -2.63 -8.66 -15.65
CA ASP A 189 -2.23 -7.57 -16.54
C ASP A 189 -0.72 -7.66 -16.84
N THR A 190 -0.34 -7.28 -18.06
CA THR A 190 1.03 -7.33 -18.55
C THR A 190 1.45 -5.96 -19.05
N LEU A 191 2.64 -5.54 -18.64
CA LEU A 191 3.30 -4.31 -19.09
C LEU A 191 4.44 -4.69 -20.03
N LYS A 192 4.61 -3.96 -21.13
CA LYS A 192 5.73 -4.14 -22.06
C LYS A 192 6.61 -2.89 -22.07
N PHE A 193 7.91 -3.08 -22.17
CA PHE A 193 8.89 -2.00 -22.13
C PHE A 193 9.73 -1.97 -23.39
N GLU A 194 10.11 -0.75 -23.76
CA GLU A 194 10.97 -0.47 -24.90
C GLU A 194 11.86 0.74 -24.58
N CYS A 195 13.10 0.73 -25.07
CA CYS A 195 14.02 1.85 -24.91
C CYS A 195 14.01 2.76 -26.13
N GLN A 196 14.36 4.03 -25.93
CA GLN A 196 14.59 4.96 -27.04
C GLN A 196 15.73 4.47 -27.95
N PRO A 197 15.81 4.90 -29.23
CA PRO A 197 16.73 4.34 -30.22
C PRO A 197 18.22 4.26 -29.82
N ALA A 198 18.72 5.19 -29.00
CA ALA A 198 20.12 5.23 -28.54
C ALA A 198 20.42 4.32 -27.33
N PHE A 199 19.41 3.63 -26.80
CA PHE A 199 19.51 2.83 -25.58
C PHE A 199 19.11 1.38 -25.83
N GLU A 200 19.71 0.47 -25.06
CA GLU A 200 19.41 -0.96 -25.05
C GLU A 200 18.66 -1.35 -23.77
N LEU A 201 17.69 -2.25 -23.91
CA LEU A 201 16.87 -2.73 -22.80
C LEU A 201 17.63 -3.81 -22.02
N VAL A 202 17.82 -3.60 -20.73
CA VAL A 202 18.40 -4.56 -19.80
C VAL A 202 17.30 -5.10 -18.89
N GLY A 203 17.01 -6.39 -19.01
CA GLY A 203 15.97 -7.08 -18.24
C GLY A 203 14.87 -7.67 -19.13
N GLN A 204 13.70 -7.91 -18.55
CA GLN A 204 12.58 -8.51 -19.27
C GLN A 204 11.83 -7.46 -20.11
N LYS A 205 11.56 -7.80 -21.38
CA LYS A 205 10.77 -6.95 -22.28
C LYS A 205 9.31 -6.80 -21.84
N ALA A 206 8.80 -7.74 -21.05
CA ALA A 206 7.46 -7.69 -20.50
C ALA A 206 7.42 -8.29 -19.09
N ILE A 207 6.55 -7.74 -18.24
CA ILE A 207 6.30 -8.24 -16.89
C ILE A 207 4.79 -8.38 -16.67
N THR A 208 4.38 -9.41 -15.93
CA THR A 208 2.96 -9.72 -15.66
C THR A 208 2.71 -9.68 -14.16
N CYS A 209 1.60 -9.07 -13.76
CA CYS A 209 1.20 -9.00 -12.35
C CYS A 209 0.71 -10.37 -11.87
N GLN A 210 1.39 -10.94 -10.87
CA GLN A 210 1.13 -12.29 -10.39
C GLN A 210 0.18 -12.29 -9.19
N LYS A 211 -0.38 -13.47 -8.87
CA LYS A 211 -1.36 -13.64 -7.78
C LYS A 211 -0.81 -13.36 -6.37
N ASN A 212 0.51 -13.34 -6.21
CA ASN A 212 1.19 -12.97 -4.96
C ASN A 212 1.41 -11.45 -4.83
N ASN A 213 0.71 -10.63 -5.63
CA ASN A 213 0.85 -9.18 -5.72
C ASN A 213 2.22 -8.68 -6.20
N GLN A 214 3.07 -9.56 -6.73
CA GLN A 214 4.37 -9.18 -7.28
C GLN A 214 4.38 -9.23 -8.80
N TRP A 215 5.18 -8.36 -9.42
CA TRP A 215 5.48 -8.44 -10.85
C TRP A 215 6.38 -9.63 -11.13
N SER A 216 6.18 -10.29 -12.27
CA SER A 216 6.95 -11.50 -12.66
C SER A 216 8.45 -11.27 -12.81
N ALA A 217 8.89 -10.02 -12.97
CA ALA A 217 10.28 -9.62 -12.97
C ALA A 217 10.41 -8.15 -12.56
N LYS A 218 11.64 -7.73 -12.24
CA LYS A 218 12.01 -6.34 -12.00
C LYS A 218 11.67 -5.45 -13.19
N LYS A 219 11.40 -4.17 -12.94
CA LYS A 219 11.31 -3.19 -14.02
C LYS A 219 12.66 -3.15 -14.77
N PRO A 220 12.66 -3.30 -16.11
CA PRO A 220 13.91 -3.26 -16.86
C PRO A 220 14.52 -1.86 -16.85
N GLY A 221 15.82 -1.77 -17.11
CA GLY A 221 16.53 -0.51 -17.32
C GLY A 221 16.80 -0.26 -18.81
N CYS A 222 17.04 0.99 -19.17
CA CYS A 222 17.59 1.37 -20.47
C CYS A 222 19.00 1.93 -20.26
N VAL A 223 19.99 1.31 -20.89
CA VAL A 223 21.41 1.71 -20.81
C VAL A 223 21.89 2.19 -22.18
N CYS A 224 22.88 3.09 -22.21
CA CYS A 224 23.45 3.55 -23.47
C CYS A 224 24.04 2.37 -24.25
N LYS A 225 23.78 2.34 -25.55
CA LYS A 225 24.44 1.42 -26.50
C LYS A 225 25.91 1.77 -26.68
#